data_AF-A0A957SPL4-F1
#
_entry.id   AF-A0A957SPL4-F1
#
_cell.length_a   1.000
_cell.length_b   1.000
_cell.length_c   1.000
_cell.angle_alpha   90.00
_cell.angle_beta   90.00
_cell.angle_gamma   90.00
#
_symmetry.space_group_name_H-M   'P 1'
#
loop_
_entity.id
_entity.type
_entity.pdbx_description
1 polymer ?
#
loop_
_entity_poly.entity_id
_entity_poly.type
_entity_poly.pdbx_seq_one_letter_code
_entity_poly.pdbx_strand_id
1 'polypeptide(L)' 'MKKIDFKKELSSLYKASAKEVVLVDVPAMNYLMIDGEGDPNQSAAYADAVEALFSISYTIKFLVKKGELAIDYGVM' A
#
# COMPACT_ATOMS: atom_id res chain seq x y z
N MET A 1 20.25 -5.94 -4.87
CA MET A 1 18.92 -5.88 -4.22
C MET A 1 18.13 -4.75 -4.86
N LYS A 2 17.08 -5.08 -5.59
CA LYS A 2 16.24 -4.09 -6.27
C LYS A 2 15.40 -3.35 -5.22
N LYS A 3 15.37 -2.02 -5.28
CA LYS A 3 14.50 -1.21 -4.41
C LYS A 3 13.31 -0.68 -5.22
N ILE A 4 12.10 -0.91 -4.75
CA ILE A 4 10.86 -0.45 -5.39
C ILE A 4 10.22 0.63 -4.52
N ASP A 5 9.91 1.76 -5.15
CA ASP A 5 9.19 2.87 -4.52
C ASP A 5 7.98 3.20 -5.38
N PHE A 6 6.85 2.55 -5.09
CA PHE A 6 5.62 2.68 -5.87
C PHE A 6 5.13 4.14 -5.95
N LYS A 7 5.37 4.98 -4.93
CA LYS A 7 4.98 6.40 -4.97
C LYS A 7 5.77 7.18 -6.04
N LYS A 8 7.00 6.76 -6.33
CA LYS A 8 7.83 7.36 -7.39
C LYS A 8 7.57 6.71 -8.74
N GLU A 9 7.60 5.38 -8.79
CA GLU A 9 7.42 4.61 -10.03
C GLU A 9 6.01 4.78 -10.62
N LEU A 10 4.99 4.91 -9.77
CA LEU A 10 3.59 5.17 -10.15
C LEU A 10 3.16 6.58 -9.74
N SER A 11 4.04 7.56 -9.91
CA SER A 11 3.80 8.95 -9.48
C SER A 11 2.51 9.57 -10.01
N SER A 12 2.06 9.21 -11.22
CA SER A 12 0.77 9.65 -11.76
C SER A 12 -0.43 9.22 -10.90
N LEU A 13 -0.33 8.09 -10.20
CA LEU A 13 -1.38 7.55 -9.33
C LEU A 13 -1.30 8.07 -7.89
N TYR A 14 -0.10 8.43 -7.42
CA TYR A 14 0.15 8.78 -6.02
C TYR A 14 0.50 10.25 -5.78
N LYS A 15 0.69 11.05 -6.84
CA LYS A 15 1.05 12.47 -6.75
C LYS A 15 0.19 13.31 -7.70
N ALA A 16 -1.07 13.49 -7.31
CA ALA A 16 -1.99 14.38 -8.01
C ALA A 16 -1.54 15.84 -7.93
N SER A 17 -1.75 16.59 -9.02
CA SER A 17 -1.56 18.05 -9.04
C SER A 17 -2.74 18.74 -8.37
N ALA A 18 -2.48 19.72 -7.50
CA ALA A 18 -3.53 20.57 -6.94
C ALA A 18 -4.06 21.62 -7.94
N LYS A 19 -3.40 21.77 -9.11
CA LYS A 19 -3.73 22.81 -10.09
C LYS A 19 -4.78 22.37 -11.11
N GLU A 20 -4.87 21.07 -11.37
CA GLU A 20 -5.69 20.53 -12.44
C GLU A 20 -6.17 19.12 -12.11
N VAL A 21 -7.38 18.81 -12.57
CA VAL A 21 -7.95 17.47 -12.52
C VAL A 21 -7.51 16.73 -13.78
N VAL A 22 -6.99 15.52 -13.61
CA VAL A 22 -6.49 14.68 -14.72
C VAL A 22 -7.16 13.32 -14.70
N LEU A 23 -7.37 12.75 -15.89
CA LEU A 23 -7.76 11.36 -16.03
C LEU A 23 -6.51 10.48 -15.84
N VAL A 24 -6.67 9.37 -15.13
CA VAL A 24 -5.61 8.38 -14.91
C VAL A 24 -6.14 6.98 -15.18
N ASP A 25 -5.32 6.15 -15.81
CA ASP A 25 -5.60 4.74 -15.99
C ASP A 25 -4.92 3.94 -14.89
N VAL A 26 -5.72 3.27 -14.05
CA VAL A 26 -5.22 2.44 -12.96
C VAL A 26 -5.17 0.98 -13.43
N PRO A 27 -3.98 0.35 -13.55
CA PRO A 27 -3.89 -1.04 -13.93
C PRO A 27 -4.38 -1.96 -12.80
N ALA A 28 -4.60 -3.23 -13.11
CA ALA A 28 -4.83 -4.24 -12.07
C ALA A 28 -3.62 -4.31 -11.12
N MET A 29 -3.88 -4.31 -9.82
CA MET A 29 -2.86 -4.29 -8.77
C MET A 29 -3.24 -5.26 -7.64
N ASN A 30 -2.22 -5.70 -6.89
CA ASN A 30 -2.39 -6.60 -5.76
C ASN A 30 -2.42 -5.81 -4.46
N TYR A 31 -3.39 -6.12 -3.60
CA TYR A 31 -3.57 -5.48 -2.30
C TYR A 31 -3.87 -6.50 -1.22
N LEU A 32 -3.47 -6.19 0.01
CA LEU A 32 -4.05 -6.78 1.21
C LEU A 32 -5.26 -5.93 1.59
N MET A 33 -6.39 -6.59 1.87
CA MET A 33 -7.66 -5.92 2.13
C MET A 33 -8.40 -6.63 3.27
N ILE A 34 -9.11 -5.84 4.07
CA ILE A 34 -10.05 -6.31 5.09
C ILE A 34 -11.33 -5.49 4.86
N ASP A 35 -12.44 -6.18 4.60
CA ASP A 35 -13.74 -5.53 4.51
C ASP A 35 -14.20 -5.07 5.89
N GLY A 36 -14.86 -3.92 5.96
CA GLY A 36 -15.33 -3.33 7.20
C GLY A 36 -16.48 -2.35 7.00
N GLU A 37 -17.05 -1.90 8.11
CA GLU A 37 -18.20 -0.99 8.13
C GLU A 37 -18.10 -0.01 9.32
N GLY A 38 -18.86 1.08 9.24
CA GLY A 38 -18.97 2.10 10.29
C GLY A 38 -18.04 3.31 10.15
N ASP A 39 -18.03 4.18 11.17
CA ASP A 39 -17.18 5.37 11.22
C ASP A 39 -15.75 4.98 11.65
N PRO A 40 -14.73 5.18 10.81
CA PRO A 40 -13.35 4.82 11.13
C PRO A 40 -12.79 5.59 12.34
N ASN A 41 -13.37 6.75 12.71
CA ASN A 41 -12.91 7.54 13.85
C ASN A 41 -13.43 7.03 15.20
N GLN A 42 -14.42 6.14 15.19
CA GLN A 42 -15.10 5.64 16.39
C GLN A 42 -15.05 4.11 16.50
N SER A 43 -14.67 3.42 15.42
CA SER A 43 -14.64 1.96 15.33
C SER A 43 -13.28 1.39 15.73
N ALA A 44 -13.24 0.62 16.82
CA ALA A 44 -12.07 -0.19 17.18
C ALA A 44 -11.71 -1.18 16.07
N ALA A 45 -12.71 -1.75 15.39
CA ALA A 45 -12.49 -2.70 14.30
C ALA A 45 -11.71 -2.09 13.13
N TYR A 46 -11.88 -0.79 12.83
CA TYR A 46 -11.07 -0.11 11.82
C TYR A 46 -9.60 -0.01 12.25
N ALA A 47 -9.35 0.39 13.50
CA ALA A 47 -7.99 0.48 14.04
C ALA A 47 -7.29 -0.89 14.03
N ASP A 48 -7.98 -1.93 14.50
CA ASP A 48 -7.47 -3.31 14.52
C ASP A 48 -7.19 -3.83 13.11
N ALA A 49 -8.06 -3.53 12.13
CA ALA A 49 -7.86 -3.91 10.74
C ALA A 49 -6.61 -3.24 10.13
N VAL A 50 -6.41 -1.95 10.39
CA VAL A 50 -5.22 -1.22 9.95
C VAL A 50 -3.95 -1.81 10.59
N GLU A 51 -3.97 -2.09 11.90
CA GLU A 51 -2.84 -2.71 12.60
C GLU A 51 -2.49 -4.08 12.00
N ALA A 52 -3.48 -4.92 11.73
CA ALA A 52 -3.30 -6.23 11.12
C ALA A 52 -2.70 -6.11 9.70
N LEU A 53 -3.23 -5.20 8.87
CA LEU A 53 -2.74 -4.96 7.51
C LEU A 53 -1.28 -4.50 7.51
N PHE A 54 -0.89 -3.58 8.40
CA PHE A 54 0.51 -3.14 8.51
C PHE A 54 1.43 -4.24 9.02
N SER A 55 1.01 -4.99 10.04
CA SER A 55 1.80 -6.10 10.61
C SER A 55 2.11 -7.17 9.57
N ILE A 56 1.12 -7.57 8.76
CA ILE A 56 1.30 -8.52 7.67
C ILE A 56 2.16 -7.91 6.56
N SER A 57 1.90 -6.67 6.15
CA SER A 57 2.63 -6.00 5.07
C SER A 57 4.13 -5.93 5.34
N TYR A 58 4.54 -5.57 6.55
CA TYR A 58 5.95 -5.55 6.94
C TYR A 58 6.56 -6.94 7.01
N THR A 59 5.82 -7.92 7.53
CA THR A 59 6.25 -9.33 7.53
C THR A 59 6.55 -9.80 6.12
N ILE A 60 5.63 -9.62 5.18
CA ILE A 60 5.80 -9.99 3.77
C ILE A 60 6.98 -9.25 3.15
N LYS A 61 7.11 -7.93 3.38
CA LYS A 61 8.25 -7.14 2.89
C LYS A 61 9.58 -7.75 3.30
N PHE A 62 9.74 -8.10 4.57
CA PHE A 62 11.01 -8.65 5.07
C PHE A 62 11.27 -10.07 4.56
N LEU A 63 10.21 -10.88 4.39
CA LEU A 63 10.32 -12.20 3.76
C LEU A 63 10.78 -12.09 2.30
N VAL A 64 10.16 -11.21 1.50
CA VAL A 64 10.53 -10.97 0.09
C VAL A 64 11.95 -10.42 -0.03
N LYS A 65 12.33 -9.52 0.86
CA LYS A 65 13.68 -8.93 0.88
C LYS A 65 14.77 -9.95 1.19
N LYS A 66 14.51 -10.90 2.08
CA LYS A 66 15.46 -11.95 2.50
C LYS A 66 15.40 -13.21 1.62
N GLY A 67 14.30 -13.42 0.90
CA GLY A 67 14.09 -14.57 0.02
C GLY A 67 14.72 -14.39 -1.37
N GLU A 68 14.40 -15.32 -2.26
CA GLU A 68 15.00 -15.43 -3.60
C GLU A 68 14.80 -14.18 -4.47
N LEU A 69 13.66 -13.50 -4.31
CA LEU A 69 13.36 -12.28 -5.06
C LEU A 69 14.33 -11.15 -4.72
N ALA A 70 14.83 -11.08 -3.48
CA ALA A 70 15.76 -10.05 -3.00
C ALA A 70 15.33 -8.62 -3.39
N ILE A 71 14.03 -8.33 -3.25
CA ILE A 71 13.41 -7.02 -3.52
C ILE A 71 13.10 -6.33 -2.19
N ASP A 72 13.50 -5.07 -2.06
CA ASP A 72 13.10 -4.18 -0.96
C ASP A 72 12.08 -3.17 -1.47
N TYR A 73 10.84 -3.25 -1.02
CA TYR A 73 9.79 -2.29 -1.42
C TYR A 73 9.26 -1.49 -0.23
N GLY A 74 8.72 -0.30 -0.48
CA GLY A 74 8.04 0.48 0.56
C GLY A 74 6.69 -0.13 0.93
N VAL A 75 6.41 -0.31 2.23
CA VAL A 75 5.04 -0.50 2.70
C VAL A 75 4.33 0.84 2.55
N MET A 76 3.11 0.83 2.05
CA MET A 76 2.30 2.02 1.77
C MET A 76 0.99 1.96 2.51
#